data_AF-A0A434G480-F1
#
_entry.id   AF-A0A434G480-F1
#
_cell.length_a   1.000
_cell.length_b   1.000
_cell.length_c   1.000
_cell.angle_alpha   90.00
_cell.angle_beta   90.00
_cell.angle_gamma   90.00
#
_symmetry.space_group_name_H-M   'P 1'
#
loop_
_entity.id
_entity.type
_entity.pdbx_description
1 polymer ?
#
loop_
_entity_poly.entity_id
_entity_poly.type
_entity_poly.pdbx_seq_one_letter_code
_entity_poly.pdbx_strand_id
1 'polypeptide(L)' 'AFDCQEVERVPEENHDVVIPEILTESGLRRFMPEL' A
#
# COMPACT_ATOMS: atom_id res chain seq x y z
N ALA A 1 2.65 -3.87 -6.84
CA ALA A 1 1.29 -3.68 -7.41
C ALA A 1 1.39 -2.89 -8.69
N PHE A 2 0.32 -2.80 -9.47
CA PHE A 2 0.24 -1.90 -10.62
C PHE A 2 -0.50 -0.63 -10.24
N ASP A 3 -0.24 0.47 -10.94
CA ASP A 3 -0.85 1.77 -10.62
C ASP A 3 -2.38 1.71 -10.78
N CYS A 4 -2.89 0.88 -11.70
CA CYS A 4 -4.32 0.66 -11.89
C CYS A 4 -5.02 -0.08 -10.74
N GLN A 5 -4.26 -0.63 -9.78
CA GLN A 5 -4.79 -1.30 -8.59
C GLN A 5 -4.92 -0.35 -7.39
N GLU A 6 -4.44 0.90 -7.50
CA GLU A 6 -4.63 1.90 -6.46
C GLU A 6 -6.11 2.32 -6.39
N VAL A 7 -6.65 2.30 -5.17
CA VAL A 7 -8.02 2.69 -4.87
C VAL A 7 -8.03 3.61 -3.66
N GLU A 8 -9.02 4.50 -3.57
CA GLU A 8 -9.14 5.47 -2.48
C GLU A 8 -9.28 4.79 -1.11
N ARG A 9 -9.99 3.65 -1.06
CA ARG A 9 -10.25 2.91 0.17
C ARG A 9 -10.36 1.41 -0.08
N VAL A 10 -9.70 0.64 0.77
CA VAL A 10 -9.94 -0.79 0.97
C VAL A 10 -10.75 -0.95 2.27
N PRO A 11 -11.84 -1.75 2.30
CA PRO A 11 -12.53 -2.06 3.55
C PRO A 11 -11.59 -2.74 4.55
N GLU A 12 -11.73 -2.42 5.84
CA GLU A 12 -10.93 -3.05 6.90
C GLU A 12 -11.63 -4.31 7.42
N GLU A 13 -10.89 -5.42 7.47
CA GLU A 13 -11.28 -6.69 8.06
C GLU A 13 -10.29 -7.11 9.16
N ASN A 14 -10.75 -7.91 10.13
CA ASN A 14 -9.97 -8.28 11.32
C ASN A 14 -8.66 -9.02 11.03
N HIS A 15 -8.49 -9.54 9.81
CA HIS A 15 -7.32 -10.30 9.40
C HIS A 15 -6.36 -9.52 8.50
N ASP A 16 -6.66 -8.25 8.23
CA ASP A 16 -5.81 -7.40 7.40
C ASP A 16 -4.50 -7.06 8.11
N VAL A 17 -3.43 -6.96 7.31
CA VAL A 17 -2.11 -6.56 7.77
C VAL A 17 -1.61 -5.43 6.88
N VAL A 18 -1.28 -4.29 7.49
CA VAL A 18 -0.69 -3.15 6.78
C VAL A 18 0.74 -3.49 6.39
N ILE A 19 1.05 -3.37 5.09
CA ILE A 19 2.42 -3.45 4.59
C ILE A 19 3.11 -2.09 4.72
N PRO A 20 4.41 -2.04 5.07
CA PRO A 20 5.11 -0.77 5.28
C PRO A 20 5.44 -0.03 3.97
N GLU A 21 5.54 -0.75 2.85
CA GLU A 21 5.89 -0.19 1.54
C GLU A 21 5.30 -1.00 0.39
N ILE A 22 5.14 -0.36 -0.78
CA ILE A 22 4.65 -0.98 -2.01
C ILE A 22 5.45 -0.48 -3.21
N LEU A 23 5.88 -1.42 -4.05
CA LEU A 23 6.52 -1.12 -5.33
C LEU A 23 5.49 -1.18 -6.47
N THR A 24 5.43 -0.15 -7.32
CA THR A 24 4.60 -0.10 -8.53
C THR A 24 5.38 0.33 -9.77
N GLU A 25 4.70 0.51 -10.90
CA GLU A 25 5.28 1.04 -12.15
C GLU A 25 5.82 2.46 -11.95
N SER A 26 5.20 3.23 -11.06
CA SER A 26 5.63 4.59 -10.68
C SER A 26 6.73 4.62 -9.60
N GLY A 27 7.10 3.48 -9.01
CA GLY A 27 8.21 3.36 -8.06
C GLY A 27 7.83 2.86 -6.67
N LEU A 28 8.71 3.08 -5.69
CA LEU A 28 8.54 2.61 -4.30
C LEU A 28 7.83 3.68 -3.46
N ARG A 29 6.67 3.34 -2.89
CA ARG A 29 5.94 4.17 -1.93
C ARG A 29 6.06 3.57 -0.54
N ARG A 30 6.44 4.39 0.46
CA ARG A 30 6.52 4.00 1.87
C ARG A 30 5.35 4.59 2.65
N PHE A 31 4.67 3.77 3.43
CA PHE A 31 3.52 4.14 4.24
C PHE A 31 3.88 4.47 5.69
N MET A 32 5.01 3.95 6.18
CA MET A 32 5.58 4.34 7.46
C MET A 32 6.80 5.26 7.25
N PRO A 33 6.99 6.29 8.08
CA PRO A 33 8.24 7.05 8.08
C PRO A 33 9.40 6.14 8.50
N GLU A 34 10.59 6.35 7.90
CA GLU A 34 11.82 5.71 8.39
C GLU A 34 12.06 6.15 9.84
N LEU A 35 12.28 5.17 10.73
CA LEU A 35 12.60 5.37 12.16
C LEU A 35 13.93 6.08 12.36
#